data_AF-A0A8A4ZB35-F1
#
_entry.id   AF-A0A8A4ZB35-F1
#
_cell.length_a   1.000
_cell.length_b   1.000
_cell.length_c   1.000
_cell.angle_alpha   90.00
_cell.angle_beta   90.00
_cell.angle_gamma   90.00
#
_symmetry.space_group_name_H-M   'P 1'
#
loop_
_entity.id
_entity.type
_entity.pdbx_description
1 polymer ?
#
loop_
_entity_poly.entity_id
_entity_poly.type
_entity_poly.pdbx_seq_one_letter_code
_entity_poly.pdbx_strand_id
1 'polypeptide(L)'
;MTAHTDSPAAHRAPATAERLRVALATGALAVHYQPVVALPSGRVCGVEALARWIDPVLGTITPDEFIPIAEASGLILELGEWVLRTACERAATSPDGIADDLSVAVNVSPLQLEHPEFVGVVMRALADSGLPPRRLCLEITETAAIIDLAATAVRLTELRRRGIQIALDDFGTGYSSLTMLRSLPWSIVKIDRSFVARVARGAQDAVLVRLVIEAAHTLGMQVCAEGIEDADQARQLVAMGCDTAQGWYFGRAEPSTLLLTRATGRSGPDMFDAAAPAPVPLGSADELVVVSTPEGVITYASSTCRTMLGWTPQQLVGTSATSYFPPVSRIEDTCDRAVSGPSGRSRRRVAHRDGVDRWFDVDTKTLREVDGLPVEIISVCRDVTAVVAAQHELADSESKFRHAFDDAPIGMALSGLDGRILRVNAAFAQMLGRTAAEVLACTVAELTHPDDRAQDVANLGDLSTGAATTHHVVKRYLRRDGSAVAATVRASMINDRHGRLAYVIAHITASAPPPAA
;
A
#
# COMPACT_ATOMS: atom_id res chain seq x y z
N MET A 1 12.41 -57.83 23.17
CA MET A 1 11.12 -58.54 23.06
C MET A 1 10.04 -57.56 23.48
N THR A 2 9.20 -57.16 22.50
CA THR A 2 7.87 -56.48 22.59
C THR A 2 7.80 -55.10 23.29
N ALA A 3 7.14 -54.07 22.74
CA ALA A 3 6.10 -54.06 21.71
C ALA A 3 6.18 -52.78 20.86
N HIS A 4 6.18 -52.95 19.54
CA HIS A 4 5.71 -51.91 18.62
C HIS A 4 4.23 -51.69 18.90
N THR A 5 3.86 -50.45 19.20
CA THR A 5 2.48 -50.01 19.21
C THR A 5 1.99 -49.93 17.76
N ASP A 6 1.35 -50.99 17.31
CA ASP A 6 0.52 -51.01 16.10
C ASP A 6 -0.60 -49.98 16.23
N SER A 7 -0.55 -48.91 15.43
CA SER A 7 -1.66 -47.96 15.30
C SER A 7 -2.81 -48.61 14.53
N PRO A 8 -4.08 -48.48 14.97
CA PRO A 8 -5.25 -49.03 14.26
C PRO A 8 -5.44 -48.48 12.81
N ALA A 9 -4.70 -47.42 12.43
CA ALA A 9 -4.63 -46.94 11.04
C ALA A 9 -3.82 -47.86 10.11
N ALA A 10 -2.76 -48.51 10.62
CA ALA A 10 -1.88 -49.35 9.80
C ALA A 10 -2.57 -50.65 9.33
N HIS A 11 -3.52 -51.17 10.12
CA HIS A 11 -4.31 -52.35 9.77
C HIS A 11 -5.48 -52.05 8.80
N ARG A 12 -5.80 -50.78 8.52
CA ARG A 12 -6.85 -50.37 7.57
C ARG A 12 -6.32 -50.11 6.15
N ALA A 13 -5.06 -49.72 6.01
CA ALA A 13 -4.49 -49.32 4.72
C ALA A 13 -4.62 -50.34 3.57
N PRO A 14 -4.41 -51.66 3.77
CA PRO A 14 -4.55 -52.64 2.68
C PRO A 14 -6.00 -52.80 2.20
N ALA A 15 -6.96 -52.78 3.14
CA ALA A 15 -8.37 -52.84 2.82
C ALA A 15 -8.81 -51.57 2.07
N THR A 16 -8.33 -50.40 2.49
CA THR A 16 -8.63 -49.13 1.83
C THR A 16 -8.06 -49.07 0.41
N ALA A 17 -6.87 -49.61 0.14
CA ALA A 17 -6.31 -49.66 -1.22
C ALA A 17 -7.15 -50.51 -2.19
N GLU A 18 -7.57 -51.71 -1.79
CA GLU A 18 -8.45 -52.54 -2.63
C GLU A 18 -9.81 -51.88 -2.85
N ARG A 19 -10.35 -51.22 -1.81
CA ARG A 19 -11.58 -50.44 -1.93
C ARG A 19 -11.46 -49.25 -2.86
N LEU A 20 -10.31 -48.55 -2.87
CA LEU A 20 -10.03 -47.44 -3.78
C LEU A 20 -9.96 -47.94 -5.24
N ARG A 21 -9.31 -49.09 -5.47
CA ARG A 21 -9.27 -49.73 -6.78
C ARG A 21 -10.67 -50.07 -7.30
N VAL A 22 -11.53 -50.63 -6.44
CA VAL A 22 -12.94 -50.86 -6.77
C VAL A 22 -13.67 -49.54 -7.04
N ALA A 23 -13.43 -48.50 -6.24
CA ALA A 23 -14.06 -47.20 -6.44
C ALA A 23 -13.71 -46.55 -7.80
N LEU A 24 -12.45 -46.66 -8.24
CA LEU A 24 -11.98 -46.24 -9.57
C LEU A 24 -12.72 -47.00 -10.69
N ALA A 25 -12.86 -48.32 -10.56
CA ALA A 25 -13.54 -49.15 -11.55
C ALA A 25 -15.06 -48.96 -11.59
N THR A 26 -15.68 -48.59 -10.47
CA THR A 26 -17.14 -48.49 -10.32
C THR A 26 -17.69 -47.07 -10.41
N GLY A 27 -16.83 -46.06 -10.51
CA GLY A 27 -17.25 -44.65 -10.59
C GLY A 27 -17.76 -44.10 -9.25
N ALA A 28 -17.32 -44.65 -8.12
CA ALA A 28 -17.68 -44.17 -6.77
C ALA A 28 -16.88 -42.94 -6.33
N LEU A 29 -15.95 -42.47 -7.18
CA LEU A 29 -15.19 -41.23 -6.99
C LEU A 29 -15.89 -40.08 -7.70
N ALA A 30 -15.79 -38.90 -7.11
CA ALA A 30 -16.29 -37.65 -7.67
C ALA A 30 -15.17 -36.61 -7.72
N VAL A 31 -15.30 -35.64 -8.64
CA VAL A 31 -14.47 -34.44 -8.67
C VAL A 31 -15.36 -33.27 -8.28
N HIS A 32 -15.00 -32.62 -7.18
CA HIS A 32 -15.57 -31.33 -6.79
C HIS A 32 -14.64 -30.22 -7.25
N TYR A 33 -15.16 -29.02 -7.41
CA TYR A 33 -14.34 -27.88 -7.83
C TYR A 33 -14.48 -26.74 -6.84
N GLN A 34 -13.34 -26.16 -6.46
CA GLN A 34 -13.30 -24.98 -5.61
C GLN A 34 -13.01 -23.74 -6.48
N PRO A 35 -13.73 -22.62 -6.30
CA PRO A 35 -13.52 -21.44 -7.12
C PRO A 35 -12.22 -20.71 -6.78
N VAL A 36 -11.53 -20.25 -7.82
CA VAL A 36 -10.42 -19.29 -7.76
C VAL A 36 -10.93 -17.97 -8.32
N VAL A 37 -10.73 -16.88 -7.56
CA VAL A 37 -11.20 -15.54 -7.93
C VAL A 37 -10.04 -14.62 -8.28
N ALA A 38 -10.26 -13.75 -9.27
CA ALA A 38 -9.30 -12.70 -9.64
C ALA A 38 -9.46 -11.48 -8.74
N LEU A 39 -8.37 -11.03 -8.13
CA LEU A 39 -8.32 -9.82 -7.32
C LEU A 39 -7.93 -8.59 -8.17
N PRO A 40 -8.46 -7.39 -7.88
CA PRO A 40 -9.44 -7.09 -6.84
C PRO A 40 -10.89 -7.38 -7.23
N SER A 41 -11.15 -7.84 -8.45
CA SER A 41 -12.50 -7.91 -9.02
C SER A 41 -13.48 -8.87 -8.31
N GLY A 42 -12.96 -9.88 -7.61
CA GLY A 42 -13.74 -10.96 -7.03
C GLY A 42 -14.38 -11.90 -8.05
N ARG A 43 -14.13 -11.73 -9.35
CA ARG A 43 -14.69 -12.56 -10.41
C ARG A 43 -14.03 -13.93 -10.41
N VAL A 44 -14.84 -15.00 -10.47
CA VAL A 44 -14.33 -16.36 -10.67
C VAL A 44 -13.57 -16.43 -12.01
N CYS A 45 -12.29 -16.79 -11.95
CA CYS A 45 -11.39 -16.88 -13.11
C CYS A 45 -10.83 -18.29 -13.30
N GLY A 46 -10.92 -19.15 -12.30
CA GLY A 46 -10.54 -20.54 -12.41
C GLY A 46 -11.23 -21.41 -11.38
N VAL A 47 -10.95 -22.70 -11.44
CA VAL A 47 -11.38 -23.66 -10.42
C VAL A 47 -10.30 -24.71 -10.17
N GLU A 48 -10.17 -25.15 -8.92
CA GLU A 48 -9.31 -26.29 -8.57
C GLU A 48 -10.14 -27.57 -8.50
N ALA A 49 -9.72 -28.60 -9.25
CA ALA A 49 -10.36 -29.91 -9.28
C ALA A 49 -9.84 -30.79 -8.14
N LEU A 50 -10.76 -31.17 -7.25
CA LEU A 50 -10.46 -31.87 -6.01
C LEU A 50 -11.18 -33.22 -5.96
N ALA A 51 -10.41 -34.30 -5.84
CA ALA A 51 -10.95 -35.65 -5.71
C ALA A 51 -11.75 -35.80 -4.42
N ARG A 52 -12.88 -36.49 -4.51
CA ARG A 52 -13.76 -36.82 -3.39
C ARG A 52 -14.13 -38.29 -3.46
N TRP A 53 -14.03 -38.95 -2.32
CA TRP A 53 -14.41 -40.35 -2.20
C TRP A 53 -15.49 -40.51 -1.14
N ILE A 54 -16.65 -41.00 -1.59
CA ILE A 54 -17.73 -41.43 -0.71
C ILE A 54 -17.80 -42.94 -0.82
N ASP A 55 -17.31 -43.61 0.20
CA ASP A 55 -17.37 -45.06 0.30
C ASP A 55 -18.72 -45.50 0.89
N PRO A 56 -19.40 -46.51 0.31
CA PRO A 56 -20.68 -47.01 0.82
C PRO A 56 -20.63 -47.55 2.26
N VAL A 57 -19.44 -47.97 2.72
CA VAL A 57 -19.25 -48.61 4.03
C VAL A 57 -18.55 -47.66 4.99
N LEU A 58 -17.48 -47.00 4.54
CA LEU A 58 -16.65 -46.14 5.39
C LEU A 58 -17.15 -44.68 5.44
N GLY A 59 -18.11 -44.31 4.60
CA GLY A 59 -18.60 -42.94 4.50
C GLY A 59 -17.64 -42.05 3.71
N THR A 60 -17.58 -40.76 4.05
CA THR A 60 -16.69 -39.80 3.36
C THR A 60 -15.24 -40.03 3.79
N ILE A 61 -14.37 -40.32 2.82
CA ILE A 61 -12.92 -40.48 3.03
C ILE A 61 -12.23 -39.24 2.47
N THR A 62 -11.42 -38.55 3.28
CA THR A 62 -10.77 -37.29 2.88
C THR A 62 -9.53 -37.55 2.02
N PRO A 63 -9.14 -36.60 1.15
CA PRO A 63 -7.89 -36.69 0.37
C PRO A 63 -6.67 -36.99 1.23
N ASP A 64 -6.54 -36.35 2.39
CA ASP A 64 -5.44 -36.58 3.35
C ASP A 64 -5.35 -38.03 3.83
N GLU A 65 -6.45 -38.80 3.77
CA GLU A 65 -6.48 -40.22 4.13
C GLU A 65 -6.17 -41.13 2.95
N PHE A 66 -6.78 -40.92 1.77
CA PHE A 66 -6.66 -41.86 0.65
C PHE A 66 -5.54 -41.55 -0.34
N ILE A 67 -5.07 -40.30 -0.45
CA ILE A 67 -3.97 -39.95 -1.37
C ILE A 67 -2.66 -40.63 -0.98
N PRO A 68 -2.21 -40.63 0.30
CA PRO A 68 -1.02 -41.37 0.69
C PRO A 68 -1.12 -42.88 0.43
N ILE A 69 -2.32 -43.45 0.53
CA ILE A 69 -2.59 -44.86 0.23
C ILE A 69 -2.50 -45.10 -1.28
N ALA A 70 -3.05 -44.20 -2.10
CA ALA A 70 -2.97 -44.26 -3.55
C ALA A 70 -1.51 -44.19 -4.03
N GLU A 71 -0.70 -43.34 -3.39
CA GLU A 71 0.74 -43.22 -3.68
C GLU A 71 1.50 -44.49 -3.30
N ALA A 72 1.33 -44.99 -2.08
CA ALA A 72 2.00 -46.20 -1.61
C ALA A 72 1.62 -47.47 -2.41
N SER A 73 0.43 -47.50 -3.00
CA SER A 73 -0.07 -48.62 -3.81
C SER A 73 0.12 -48.44 -5.32
N GLY A 74 0.59 -47.28 -5.79
CA GLY A 74 0.70 -46.95 -7.21
C GLY A 74 -0.63 -46.60 -7.91
N LEU A 75 -1.77 -46.74 -7.22
CA LEU A 75 -3.10 -46.36 -7.73
C LEU A 75 -3.20 -44.84 -8.02
N ILE A 76 -2.28 -44.02 -7.51
CA ILE A 76 -2.23 -42.59 -7.79
C ILE A 76 -2.07 -42.27 -9.29
N LEU A 77 -1.45 -43.17 -10.07
CA LEU A 77 -1.31 -42.98 -11.51
C LEU A 77 -2.67 -43.07 -12.21
N GLU A 78 -3.44 -44.12 -11.93
CA GLU A 78 -4.79 -44.31 -12.48
C GLU A 78 -5.77 -43.24 -11.98
N LEU A 79 -5.71 -42.92 -10.68
CA LEU A 79 -6.53 -41.88 -10.07
C LEU A 79 -6.24 -40.51 -10.69
N GLY A 80 -4.97 -40.15 -10.82
CA GLY A 80 -4.55 -38.86 -11.35
C GLY A 80 -4.92 -38.69 -12.83
N GLU A 81 -4.76 -39.73 -13.64
CA GLU A 81 -5.23 -39.72 -15.04
C GLU A 81 -6.77 -39.54 -15.11
N TRP A 82 -7.51 -40.26 -14.27
CA TRP A 82 -8.96 -40.13 -14.19
C TRP A 82 -9.40 -38.72 -13.78
N VAL A 83 -8.78 -38.12 -12.74
CA VAL A 83 -9.06 -36.75 -12.30
C VAL A 83 -8.76 -35.77 -13.41
N LEU A 84 -7.58 -35.87 -14.04
CA LEU A 84 -7.14 -34.96 -15.10
C LEU A 84 -8.10 -34.97 -16.30
N ARG A 85 -8.45 -36.17 -16.79
CA ARG A 85 -9.39 -36.32 -17.90
C ARG A 85 -10.76 -35.75 -17.54
N THR A 86 -11.28 -36.09 -16.35
CA THR A 86 -12.58 -35.61 -15.87
C THR A 86 -12.61 -34.08 -15.76
N ALA A 87 -11.56 -33.48 -15.21
CA ALA A 87 -11.43 -32.04 -15.05
C ALA A 87 -11.36 -31.33 -16.42
N CYS A 88 -10.58 -31.86 -17.37
CA CYS A 88 -10.46 -31.30 -18.71
C CYS A 88 -11.78 -31.39 -19.49
N GLU A 89 -12.44 -32.55 -19.47
CA GLU A 89 -13.75 -32.75 -20.12
C GLU A 89 -14.79 -31.76 -19.57
N ARG A 90 -14.89 -31.65 -18.25
CA ARG A 90 -15.85 -30.73 -17.61
C ARG A 90 -15.56 -29.27 -17.92
N ALA A 91 -14.29 -28.87 -17.93
CA ALA A 91 -13.89 -27.50 -18.27
C ALA A 91 -14.13 -27.16 -19.76
N ALA A 92 -14.08 -28.15 -20.65
CA ALA A 92 -14.35 -27.99 -22.08
C ALA A 92 -15.85 -27.87 -22.39
N THR A 93 -16.72 -28.59 -21.68
CA THR A 93 -18.17 -28.68 -21.99
C THR A 93 -19.06 -27.69 -21.22
N SER A 94 -18.52 -26.59 -20.67
CA SER A 94 -19.32 -25.67 -19.85
C SER A 94 -20.45 -25.00 -20.68
N PRO A 95 -21.75 -25.14 -20.33
CA PRO A 95 -22.86 -24.93 -21.26
C PRO A 95 -23.19 -23.49 -21.71
N ASP A 96 -22.74 -22.43 -21.01
CA ASP A 96 -23.41 -21.12 -21.11
C ASP A 96 -22.49 -19.89 -21.33
N GLY A 97 -21.37 -20.04 -22.05
CA GLY A 97 -20.56 -18.87 -22.47
C GLY A 97 -19.79 -18.15 -21.34
N ILE A 98 -19.87 -18.67 -20.12
CA ILE A 98 -19.01 -18.34 -18.97
C ILE A 98 -18.10 -19.55 -18.78
N ALA A 99 -16.84 -19.59 -19.21
CA ALA A 99 -16.04 -18.57 -19.86
C ALA A 99 -14.97 -19.29 -20.72
N ASP A 100 -14.72 -18.81 -21.94
CA ASP A 100 -13.59 -19.25 -22.77
C ASP A 100 -12.22 -19.07 -22.07
N ASP A 101 -12.20 -18.32 -20.96
CA ASP A 101 -11.03 -17.98 -20.16
C ASP A 101 -10.99 -18.64 -18.76
N LEU A 102 -11.96 -19.50 -18.39
CA LEU A 102 -11.94 -20.17 -17.08
C LEU A 102 -10.85 -21.25 -17.04
N SER A 103 -9.87 -21.12 -16.15
CA SER A 103 -8.85 -22.16 -15.94
C SER A 103 -9.35 -23.29 -15.05
N VAL A 104 -8.78 -24.48 -15.22
CA VAL A 104 -8.95 -25.64 -14.33
C VAL A 104 -7.59 -26.09 -13.83
N ALA A 105 -7.45 -26.17 -12.51
CA ALA A 105 -6.24 -26.61 -11.85
C ALA A 105 -6.37 -28.07 -11.38
N VAL A 106 -5.31 -28.86 -11.54
CA VAL A 106 -5.24 -30.27 -11.14
C VAL A 106 -3.94 -30.53 -10.39
N ASN A 107 -4.05 -31.11 -9.20
CA ASN A 107 -2.93 -31.53 -8.38
C ASN A 107 -2.17 -32.72 -8.99
N VAL A 108 -0.84 -32.67 -8.93
CA VAL A 108 0.05 -33.70 -9.46
C VAL A 108 0.89 -34.31 -8.34
N SER A 109 0.75 -35.62 -8.13
CA SER A 109 1.58 -36.36 -7.17
C SER A 109 3.03 -36.49 -7.67
N PRO A 110 4.04 -36.55 -6.77
CA PRO A 110 5.43 -36.81 -7.15
C PRO A 110 5.61 -38.05 -8.04
N LEU A 111 4.89 -39.14 -7.73
CA LEU A 111 4.95 -40.40 -8.49
C LEU A 111 4.45 -40.23 -9.94
N GLN A 112 3.44 -39.39 -10.14
CA GLN A 112 2.96 -39.06 -11.49
C GLN A 112 4.00 -38.23 -12.24
N LEU A 113 4.59 -37.23 -11.58
CA LEU A 113 5.58 -36.35 -12.20
C LEU A 113 6.86 -37.11 -12.59
N GLU A 114 7.23 -38.14 -11.83
CA GLU A 114 8.36 -39.03 -12.12
C GLU A 114 8.10 -39.99 -13.29
N HIS A 115 6.83 -40.28 -13.59
CA HIS A 115 6.46 -41.25 -14.61
C HIS A 115 6.88 -40.79 -16.03
N PRO A 116 7.57 -41.63 -16.83
CA PRO A 116 8.05 -41.23 -18.15
C PRO A 116 6.96 -40.75 -19.12
N GLU A 117 5.77 -41.35 -19.06
CA GLU A 117 4.64 -41.01 -19.92
C GLU A 117 3.79 -39.84 -19.41
N PHE A 118 4.18 -39.16 -18.32
CA PHE A 118 3.36 -38.10 -17.71
C PHE A 118 2.94 -37.02 -18.72
N VAL A 119 3.90 -36.53 -19.51
CA VAL A 119 3.62 -35.52 -20.55
C VAL A 119 2.63 -36.07 -21.59
N GLY A 120 2.79 -37.33 -21.99
CA GLY A 120 1.90 -38.00 -22.93
C GLY A 120 0.46 -38.12 -22.41
N VAL A 121 0.30 -38.47 -21.13
CA VAL A 121 -1.01 -38.55 -20.45
C VAL A 121 -1.68 -37.18 -20.44
N VAL A 122 -0.95 -36.12 -20.08
CA VAL A 122 -1.49 -34.75 -20.07
C VAL A 122 -1.94 -34.30 -21.46
N MET A 123 -1.11 -34.53 -22.47
CA MET A 123 -1.43 -34.15 -23.85
C MET A 123 -2.62 -34.92 -24.40
N ARG A 124 -2.79 -36.20 -24.01
CA ARG A 124 -3.94 -37.01 -24.41
C ARG A 124 -5.23 -36.51 -23.76
N ALA A 125 -5.22 -36.21 -22.47
CA ALA A 125 -6.38 -35.65 -21.77
C ALA A 125 -6.85 -34.31 -22.40
N LEU A 126 -5.91 -33.44 -22.80
CA LEU A 126 -6.22 -32.21 -23.52
C LEU A 126 -6.78 -32.48 -24.93
N ALA A 127 -6.20 -33.43 -25.66
CA ALA A 127 -6.66 -33.78 -27.00
C ALA A 127 -8.07 -34.39 -27.00
N ASP A 128 -8.34 -35.30 -26.07
CA ASP A 128 -9.63 -36.01 -25.97
C ASP A 128 -10.76 -35.08 -25.51
N SER A 129 -10.46 -34.13 -24.62
CA SER A 129 -11.43 -33.15 -24.12
C SER A 129 -11.63 -31.94 -25.05
N GLY A 130 -10.64 -31.62 -25.89
CA GLY A 130 -10.62 -30.39 -26.70
C GLY A 130 -10.33 -29.12 -25.90
N LEU A 131 -9.91 -29.23 -24.63
CA LEU A 131 -9.59 -28.07 -23.80
C LEU A 131 -8.34 -27.34 -24.33
N PRO A 132 -8.38 -26.00 -24.55
CA PRO A 132 -7.20 -25.23 -24.87
C PRO A 132 -6.12 -25.39 -23.78
N PRO A 133 -4.85 -25.72 -24.12
CA PRO A 133 -3.80 -25.98 -23.11
C PRO A 133 -3.60 -24.87 -22.09
N ARG A 134 -3.78 -23.60 -22.49
CA ARG A 134 -3.69 -22.41 -21.61
C ARG A 134 -4.67 -22.38 -20.46
N ARG A 135 -5.75 -23.18 -20.53
CA ARG A 135 -6.77 -23.28 -19.49
C ARG A 135 -6.47 -24.37 -18.47
N LEU A 136 -5.50 -25.24 -18.73
CA LEU A 136 -5.07 -26.25 -17.76
C LEU A 136 -3.93 -25.69 -16.93
N CYS A 137 -4.09 -25.76 -15.62
CA CYS A 137 -3.04 -25.53 -14.63
C CYS A 137 -2.70 -26.85 -13.94
N LEU A 138 -1.41 -27.19 -13.86
CA LEU A 138 -0.93 -28.33 -13.08
C LEU A 138 -0.25 -27.82 -11.82
N GLU A 139 -0.70 -28.30 -10.67
CA GLU A 139 -0.23 -27.87 -9.36
C GLU A 139 0.75 -28.91 -8.80
N ILE A 140 1.92 -28.45 -8.40
CA ILE A 140 3.04 -29.30 -7.98
C ILE A 140 3.56 -28.76 -6.67
N THR A 141 3.59 -29.62 -5.65
CA THR A 141 4.08 -29.24 -4.32
C THR A 141 5.60 -28.99 -4.34
N GLU A 142 6.08 -28.19 -3.39
CA GLU A 142 7.52 -27.92 -3.22
C GLU A 142 8.33 -29.23 -3.11
N THR A 143 7.82 -30.20 -2.35
CA THR A 143 8.47 -31.48 -2.13
C THR A 143 8.55 -32.31 -3.42
N ALA A 144 7.47 -32.37 -4.21
CA ALA A 144 7.43 -33.16 -5.44
C ALA A 144 8.46 -32.68 -6.47
N ALA A 145 8.66 -31.37 -6.57
CA ALA A 145 9.55 -30.79 -7.57
C ALA A 145 11.05 -30.92 -7.26
N ILE A 146 11.44 -31.22 -6.01
CA ILE A 146 12.86 -31.36 -5.62
C ILE A 146 13.41 -32.77 -5.88
N ILE A 147 12.57 -33.82 -5.85
CA ILE A 147 13.04 -35.22 -5.86
C ILE A 147 13.98 -35.51 -7.03
N ASP A 148 13.60 -35.08 -8.24
CA ASP A 148 14.48 -35.05 -9.42
C ASP A 148 14.28 -33.72 -10.16
N LEU A 149 14.98 -32.68 -9.68
CA LEU A 149 14.86 -31.32 -10.21
C LEU A 149 15.20 -31.24 -11.71
N ALA A 150 16.19 -32.02 -12.18
CA ALA A 150 16.65 -31.97 -13.57
C ALA A 150 15.63 -32.60 -14.53
N ALA A 151 15.12 -33.79 -14.21
CA ALA A 151 14.08 -34.42 -15.02
C ALA A 151 12.76 -33.63 -14.96
N THR A 152 12.42 -33.11 -13.78
CA THR A 152 11.25 -32.25 -13.59
C THR A 152 11.35 -31.00 -14.45
N ALA A 153 12.49 -30.32 -14.46
CA ALA A 153 12.70 -29.13 -15.30
C ALA A 153 12.43 -29.41 -16.78
N VAL A 154 12.90 -30.55 -17.30
CA VAL A 154 12.68 -30.94 -18.70
C VAL A 154 11.18 -31.13 -18.99
N ARG A 155 10.49 -31.92 -18.16
CA ARG A 155 9.05 -32.22 -18.32
C ARG A 155 8.19 -30.97 -18.23
N LEU A 156 8.40 -30.15 -17.20
CA LEU A 156 7.63 -28.91 -17.00
C LEU A 156 7.90 -27.88 -18.09
N THR A 157 9.13 -27.80 -18.60
CA THR A 157 9.47 -26.91 -19.73
C THR A 157 8.75 -27.34 -21.00
N GLU A 158 8.65 -28.65 -21.24
CA GLU A 158 7.89 -29.17 -22.37
C GLU A 158 6.40 -28.80 -22.28
N LEU A 159 5.78 -29.02 -21.12
CA LEU A 159 4.38 -28.67 -20.88
C LEU A 159 4.13 -27.15 -21.03
N ARG A 160 5.03 -26.32 -20.49
CA ARG A 160 4.97 -24.84 -20.64
C ARG A 160 5.08 -24.40 -22.09
N ARG A 161 5.94 -25.03 -22.91
CA ARG A 161 6.03 -24.75 -24.36
C ARG A 161 4.74 -25.08 -25.11
N ARG A 162 3.91 -25.99 -24.60
CA ARG A 162 2.57 -26.32 -25.14
C ARG A 162 1.48 -25.35 -24.66
N GLY A 163 1.82 -24.41 -23.78
CA GLY A 163 0.91 -23.38 -23.27
C GLY A 163 0.25 -23.74 -21.94
N ILE A 164 0.56 -24.89 -21.33
CA ILE A 164 0.00 -25.31 -20.04
C ILE A 164 0.56 -24.39 -18.93
N GLN A 165 -0.26 -24.06 -17.95
CA GLN A 165 0.17 -23.32 -16.77
C GLN A 165 0.70 -24.30 -15.72
N ILE A 166 1.78 -23.93 -15.03
CA ILE A 166 2.35 -24.74 -13.95
C ILE A 166 2.37 -23.89 -12.68
N ALA A 167 1.77 -24.39 -11.61
CA ALA A 167 1.74 -23.74 -10.31
C ALA A 167 2.65 -24.47 -9.32
N LEU A 168 3.43 -23.69 -8.56
CA LEU A 168 4.12 -24.17 -7.38
C LEU A 168 3.15 -24.07 -6.21
N ASP A 169 2.81 -25.22 -5.63
CA ASP A 169 1.87 -25.36 -4.53
C ASP A 169 2.59 -25.50 -3.18
N ASP A 170 1.86 -25.22 -2.09
CA ASP A 170 2.34 -25.25 -0.71
C ASP A 170 3.59 -24.38 -0.46
N PHE A 171 3.72 -23.24 -1.15
CA PHE A 171 4.91 -22.39 -1.04
C PHE A 171 5.13 -21.91 0.40
N GLY A 172 6.34 -22.16 0.92
CA GLY A 172 6.77 -21.74 2.26
C GLY A 172 6.62 -22.81 3.35
N THR A 173 6.12 -24.01 3.02
CA THR A 173 6.09 -25.16 3.93
C THR A 173 7.42 -25.94 3.97
N GLY A 174 8.33 -25.68 3.03
CA GLY A 174 9.63 -26.36 2.86
C GLY A 174 10.87 -25.46 3.03
N TYR A 175 12.05 -26.07 2.89
CA TYR A 175 13.36 -25.44 3.19
C TYR A 175 14.10 -24.86 1.96
N SER A 176 13.51 -24.80 0.74
CA SER A 176 14.30 -24.45 -0.48
C SER A 176 13.56 -23.67 -1.56
N SER A 177 12.58 -22.85 -1.18
CA SER A 177 11.63 -22.25 -2.12
C SER A 177 12.26 -21.24 -3.12
N LEU A 178 13.30 -20.47 -2.75
CA LEU A 178 13.91 -19.49 -3.69
C LEU A 178 14.71 -20.12 -4.84
N THR A 179 15.46 -21.20 -4.58
CA THR A 179 16.19 -21.91 -5.64
C THR A 179 15.22 -22.54 -6.63
N MET A 180 14.10 -23.06 -6.13
CA MET A 180 13.05 -23.63 -6.96
C MET A 180 12.34 -22.60 -7.82
N LEU A 181 12.01 -21.44 -7.27
CA LEU A 181 11.38 -20.35 -8.03
C LEU A 181 12.19 -19.93 -9.26
N ARG A 182 13.53 -20.04 -9.19
CA ARG A 182 14.41 -19.71 -10.31
C ARG A 182 14.65 -20.86 -11.28
N SER A 183 14.60 -22.11 -10.81
CA SER A 183 15.11 -23.27 -11.56
C SER A 183 14.06 -23.98 -12.41
N LEU A 184 12.78 -23.72 -12.15
CA LEU A 184 11.66 -24.38 -12.83
C LEU A 184 10.74 -23.35 -13.48
N PRO A 185 10.03 -23.72 -14.58
CA PRO A 185 9.31 -22.77 -15.41
C PRO A 185 7.89 -22.50 -14.86
N TRP A 186 7.82 -22.04 -13.62
CA TRP A 186 6.56 -21.72 -12.94
C TRP A 186 5.80 -20.60 -13.65
N SER A 187 4.48 -20.68 -13.61
CA SER A 187 3.56 -19.63 -14.05
C SER A 187 2.90 -18.94 -12.86
N ILE A 188 2.66 -19.70 -11.80
CA ILE A 188 1.90 -19.28 -10.61
C ILE A 188 2.64 -19.78 -9.37
N VAL A 189 2.67 -18.96 -8.32
CA VAL A 189 3.05 -19.37 -6.97
C VAL A 189 1.81 -19.34 -6.10
N LYS A 190 1.46 -20.46 -5.46
CA LYS A 190 0.36 -20.54 -4.51
C LYS A 190 0.91 -20.41 -3.09
N ILE A 191 0.50 -19.36 -2.38
CA ILE A 191 0.90 -19.10 -0.98
C ILE A 191 -0.01 -19.91 -0.08
N ASP A 192 0.59 -20.83 0.68
CA ASP A 192 -0.14 -21.72 1.59
C ASP A 192 -0.96 -20.96 2.64
N ARG A 193 -2.09 -21.57 3.02
CA ARG A 193 -3.03 -21.03 4.01
C ARG A 193 -2.37 -20.68 5.35
N SER A 194 -1.29 -21.36 5.75
CA SER A 194 -0.62 -21.08 7.03
C SER A 194 -0.04 -19.67 7.09
N PHE A 195 0.47 -19.15 5.97
CA PHE A 195 0.93 -17.76 5.85
C PHE A 195 -0.23 -16.78 5.77
N VAL A 196 -1.30 -17.16 5.06
CA VAL A 196 -2.43 -16.28 4.81
C VAL A 196 -3.35 -16.13 6.02
N ALA A 197 -3.46 -17.16 6.87
CA ALA A 197 -4.33 -17.16 8.04
C ALA A 197 -4.11 -15.95 8.97
N ARG A 198 -2.87 -15.45 9.05
CA ARG A 198 -2.49 -14.31 9.91
C ARG A 198 -2.22 -13.01 9.15
N VAL A 199 -2.38 -12.98 7.83
CA VAL A 199 -1.99 -11.85 6.99
C VAL A 199 -2.70 -10.54 7.36
N ALA A 200 -3.95 -10.62 7.83
CA ALA A 200 -4.74 -9.47 8.24
C ALA A 200 -4.54 -9.05 9.71
N ARG A 201 -3.78 -9.83 10.49
CA ARG A 201 -3.70 -9.68 11.96
C ARG A 201 -2.27 -9.61 12.51
N GLY A 202 -1.28 -10.07 11.75
CA GLY A 202 0.14 -10.08 12.12
C GLY A 202 0.97 -9.27 11.12
N ALA A 203 1.76 -8.32 11.62
CA ALA A 203 2.52 -7.44 10.75
C ALA A 203 3.64 -8.17 10.00
N GLN A 204 4.33 -9.06 10.71
CA GLN A 204 5.42 -9.87 10.16
C GLN A 204 4.91 -10.82 9.07
N ASP A 205 3.77 -11.46 9.31
CA ASP A 205 3.12 -12.36 8.35
C ASP A 205 2.73 -11.58 7.09
N ALA A 206 2.13 -10.40 7.26
CA ALA A 206 1.73 -9.53 6.16
C ALA A 206 2.91 -9.05 5.31
N VAL A 207 4.02 -8.68 5.95
CA VAL A 207 5.27 -8.33 5.27
C VAL A 207 5.82 -9.52 4.49
N LEU A 208 5.86 -10.71 5.08
CA LEU A 208 6.43 -11.89 4.45
C LEU A 208 5.65 -12.24 3.18
N VAL A 209 4.31 -12.26 3.27
CA VAL A 209 3.43 -12.47 2.11
C VAL A 209 3.69 -11.42 1.03
N ARG A 210 3.86 -10.14 1.40
CA ARG A 210 4.18 -9.08 0.42
C ARG A 210 5.50 -9.34 -0.29
N LEU A 211 6.55 -9.73 0.44
CA LEU A 211 7.86 -10.04 -0.13
C LEU A 211 7.79 -11.22 -1.12
N VAL A 212 6.96 -12.22 -0.82
CA VAL A 212 6.72 -13.35 -1.74
C VAL A 212 6.02 -12.86 -3.01
N ILE A 213 4.99 -12.01 -2.88
CA ILE A 213 4.29 -11.41 -4.02
C ILE A 213 5.25 -10.63 -4.91
N GLU A 214 6.02 -9.70 -4.32
CA GLU A 214 7.00 -8.89 -5.04
C GLU A 214 8.06 -9.75 -5.74
N ALA A 215 8.57 -10.79 -5.08
CA ALA A 215 9.57 -11.69 -5.65
C ALA A 215 9.01 -12.50 -6.83
N ALA A 216 7.79 -13.03 -6.71
CA ALA A 216 7.12 -13.77 -7.77
C ALA A 216 6.87 -12.90 -9.01
N HIS A 217 6.36 -11.68 -8.81
CA HIS A 217 6.13 -10.71 -9.89
C HIS A 217 7.43 -10.31 -10.58
N THR A 218 8.52 -10.11 -9.84
CA THR A 218 9.85 -9.79 -10.39
C THR A 218 10.36 -10.89 -11.32
N LEU A 219 9.99 -12.15 -11.04
CA LEU A 219 10.34 -13.31 -11.85
C LEU A 219 9.29 -13.61 -12.95
N GLY A 220 8.27 -12.77 -13.11
CA GLY A 220 7.23 -12.90 -14.14
C GLY A 220 6.17 -13.95 -13.85
N MET A 221 6.01 -14.35 -12.58
CA MET A 221 4.97 -15.28 -12.13
C MET A 221 3.77 -14.51 -11.56
N GLN A 222 2.59 -15.11 -11.62
CA GLN A 222 1.41 -14.65 -10.87
C GLN A 222 1.39 -15.28 -9.47
N VAL A 223 0.62 -14.70 -8.56
CA VAL A 223 0.45 -15.22 -7.20
C VAL A 223 -1.00 -15.53 -6.88
N CYS A 224 -1.23 -16.73 -6.38
CA CYS A 224 -2.51 -17.16 -5.81
C CYS A 224 -2.38 -17.28 -4.29
N ALA A 225 -3.26 -16.65 -3.52
CA ALA A 225 -3.30 -16.83 -2.07
C ALA A 225 -4.38 -17.83 -1.66
N GLU A 226 -4.03 -18.79 -0.81
CA GLU A 226 -4.95 -19.84 -0.37
C GLU A 226 -5.47 -19.66 1.05
N GLY A 227 -6.58 -20.35 1.34
CA GLY A 227 -7.14 -20.40 2.68
C GLY A 227 -7.80 -19.10 3.12
N ILE A 228 -8.38 -18.33 2.20
CA ILE A 228 -9.12 -17.12 2.56
C ILE A 228 -10.43 -17.49 3.26
N GLU A 229 -10.58 -17.02 4.50
CA GLU A 229 -11.73 -17.28 5.37
C GLU A 229 -12.55 -16.02 5.64
N ASP A 230 -11.96 -14.83 5.52
CA ASP A 230 -12.65 -13.56 5.79
C ASP A 230 -12.30 -12.42 4.81
N ALA A 231 -13.09 -11.35 4.88
CA ALA A 231 -12.95 -10.16 4.02
C ALA A 231 -11.67 -9.36 4.31
N ASP A 232 -11.15 -9.43 5.54
CA ASP A 232 -9.97 -8.67 5.95
C ASP A 232 -8.71 -9.25 5.31
N GLN A 233 -8.60 -10.58 5.25
CA GLN A 233 -7.56 -11.28 4.50
C GLN A 233 -7.60 -10.91 3.01
N ALA A 234 -8.79 -10.92 2.39
CA ALA A 234 -8.95 -10.55 0.98
C ALA A 234 -8.51 -9.10 0.69
N ARG A 235 -8.96 -8.14 1.51
CA ARG A 235 -8.56 -6.72 1.38
C ARG A 235 -7.06 -6.53 1.57
N GLN A 236 -6.47 -7.25 2.52
CA GLN A 236 -5.04 -7.20 2.76
C GLN A 236 -4.24 -7.68 1.54
N LEU A 237 -4.67 -8.79 0.92
CA LEU A 237 -4.01 -9.36 -0.26
C LEU A 237 -4.18 -8.47 -1.50
N VAL A 238 -5.34 -7.83 -1.67
CA VAL A 238 -5.55 -6.80 -2.70
C VAL A 238 -4.56 -5.65 -2.52
N ALA A 239 -4.39 -5.15 -1.29
CA ALA A 239 -3.46 -4.06 -1.02
C ALA A 239 -1.99 -4.42 -1.26
N MET A 240 -1.64 -5.71 -1.20
CA MET A 240 -0.31 -6.20 -1.57
C MET A 240 -0.13 -6.46 -3.07
N GLY A 241 -1.19 -6.34 -3.87
CA GLY A 241 -1.16 -6.62 -5.31
C GLY A 241 -1.27 -8.10 -5.67
N CYS A 242 -1.79 -8.96 -4.80
CA CYS A 242 -2.01 -10.37 -5.13
C CYS A 242 -2.98 -10.54 -6.32
N ASP A 243 -2.69 -11.46 -7.24
CA ASP A 243 -3.42 -11.61 -8.51
C ASP A 243 -4.73 -12.39 -8.35
N THR A 244 -4.68 -13.54 -7.66
CA THR A 244 -5.81 -14.44 -7.48
C THR A 244 -5.90 -14.95 -6.04
N ALA A 245 -7.08 -15.40 -5.64
CA ALA A 245 -7.28 -15.98 -4.31
C ALA A 245 -8.27 -17.15 -4.32
N GLN A 246 -8.10 -18.04 -3.35
CA GLN A 246 -8.96 -19.20 -3.12
C GLN A 246 -9.20 -19.40 -1.63
N GLY A 247 -10.43 -19.75 -1.25
CA GLY A 247 -10.76 -20.02 0.14
C GLY A 247 -12.26 -20.15 0.39
N TRP A 248 -12.63 -20.59 1.59
CA TRP A 248 -14.02 -20.78 1.97
C TRP A 248 -14.84 -19.49 1.98
N TYR A 249 -14.17 -18.34 2.11
CA TYR A 249 -14.80 -17.04 1.95
C TYR A 249 -15.43 -16.85 0.56
N PHE A 250 -14.78 -17.36 -0.50
CA PHE A 250 -15.26 -17.26 -1.87
C PHE A 250 -16.11 -18.46 -2.30
N GLY A 251 -15.80 -19.64 -1.75
CA GLY A 251 -16.59 -20.85 -1.99
C GLY A 251 -15.88 -22.12 -1.53
N ARG A 252 -16.68 -23.12 -1.18
CA ARG A 252 -16.20 -24.46 -0.87
C ARG A 252 -16.15 -25.30 -2.15
N ALA A 253 -15.43 -26.42 -2.08
CA ALA A 253 -15.39 -27.40 -3.14
C ALA A 253 -16.75 -28.09 -3.30
N GLU A 254 -17.43 -27.84 -4.42
CA GLU A 254 -18.78 -28.31 -4.71
C GLU A 254 -18.84 -29.04 -6.07
N PRO A 255 -19.86 -29.87 -6.33
CA PRO A 255 -20.07 -30.45 -7.66
C PRO A 255 -20.22 -29.38 -8.76
N SER A 256 -19.78 -29.71 -9.98
CA SER A 256 -19.77 -28.81 -11.16
C SER A 256 -21.07 -28.04 -11.45
N THR A 257 -22.23 -28.60 -11.07
CA THR A 257 -23.55 -28.00 -11.29
C THR A 257 -23.84 -26.76 -10.44
N LEU A 258 -23.19 -26.61 -9.27
CA LEU A 258 -23.44 -25.50 -8.34
C LEU A 258 -22.54 -24.28 -8.59
N LEU A 259 -21.37 -24.49 -9.20
CA LEU A 259 -20.40 -23.43 -9.51
C LEU A 259 -20.90 -22.47 -10.59
N LEU A 260 -21.62 -22.99 -11.58
CA LEU A 260 -22.17 -22.21 -12.69
C LEU A 260 -23.20 -21.17 -12.21
N THR A 261 -23.98 -21.48 -11.17
CA THR A 261 -24.97 -20.57 -10.59
C THR A 261 -24.33 -19.38 -9.85
N ARG A 262 -23.14 -19.57 -9.27
CA ARG A 262 -22.37 -18.48 -8.61
C ARG A 262 -21.51 -17.68 -9.58
N ALA A 263 -20.99 -18.31 -10.65
CA ALA A 263 -20.27 -17.61 -11.71
C ALA A 263 -21.19 -16.71 -12.56
N THR A 264 -22.44 -17.15 -12.77
CA THR A 264 -23.51 -16.38 -13.47
C THR A 264 -24.28 -15.42 -12.56
N GLY A 265 -24.43 -15.75 -11.27
CA GLY A 265 -25.23 -15.00 -10.29
C GLY A 265 -24.36 -14.28 -9.26
N ARG A 266 -24.17 -12.97 -9.48
CA ARG A 266 -23.37 -12.00 -8.68
C ARG A 266 -21.86 -12.02 -8.94
N SER A 267 -21.49 -11.70 -10.16
CA SER A 267 -20.19 -11.07 -10.46
C SER A 267 -20.36 -9.54 -10.34
N GLY A 268 -19.76 -8.91 -9.32
CA GLY A 268 -19.77 -7.44 -9.14
C GLY A 268 -19.55 -7.00 -7.68
N PRO A 269 -19.19 -5.73 -7.41
CA PRO A 269 -18.25 -5.21 -6.38
C PRO A 269 -18.53 -5.46 -4.88
N ASP A 270 -19.49 -6.30 -4.51
CA ASP A 270 -20.08 -6.34 -3.16
C ASP A 270 -19.61 -7.51 -2.27
N MET A 271 -18.71 -8.40 -2.72
CA MET A 271 -18.22 -9.46 -1.80
C MET A 271 -17.40 -8.86 -0.66
N PHE A 272 -16.51 -7.92 -0.98
CA PHE A 272 -15.73 -7.15 -0.01
C PHE A 272 -15.45 -5.77 -0.62
N ASP A 273 -15.47 -4.73 0.21
CA ASP A 273 -15.09 -3.38 -0.21
C ASP A 273 -13.58 -3.33 -0.43
N ALA A 274 -13.15 -3.58 -1.68
CA ALA A 274 -11.75 -3.51 -2.07
C ALA A 274 -11.15 -2.10 -1.93
N ALA A 275 -11.99 -1.05 -1.82
CA ALA A 275 -11.55 0.32 -1.58
C ALA A 275 -11.38 0.64 -0.08
N ALA A 276 -11.94 -0.20 0.81
CA ALA A 276 -11.74 -0.03 2.24
C ALA A 276 -10.26 -0.30 2.62
N PRO A 277 -9.71 0.46 3.57
CA PRO A 277 -8.28 0.40 3.89
C PRO A 277 -7.88 -0.98 4.40
N ALA A 278 -6.71 -1.45 3.94
CA ALA A 278 -6.12 -2.70 4.37
C ALA A 278 -5.98 -2.76 5.91
N PRO A 279 -6.32 -3.89 6.55
CA PRO A 279 -6.20 -4.06 8.00
C PRO A 279 -4.80 -3.75 8.54
N VAL A 280 -3.78 -4.23 7.83
CA VAL A 280 -2.36 -4.04 8.15
C VAL A 280 -1.77 -3.02 7.18
N PRO A 281 -1.42 -1.81 7.65
CA PRO A 281 -0.82 -0.79 6.78
C PRO A 281 0.64 -1.16 6.49
N LEU A 282 0.88 -1.65 5.27
CA LEU A 282 2.19 -2.17 4.84
C LEU A 282 3.10 -1.13 4.19
N GLY A 283 2.62 0.10 4.06
CA GLY A 283 3.34 1.25 3.49
C GLY A 283 3.60 1.12 1.99
N SER A 284 3.56 2.25 1.27
CA SER A 284 4.08 2.33 -0.10
C SER A 284 5.62 2.33 -0.14
N ALA A 285 6.24 2.27 -1.33
CA ALA A 285 7.70 2.36 -1.47
C ALA A 285 8.29 3.65 -0.84
N ASP A 286 7.49 4.70 -0.75
CA ASP A 286 7.82 5.99 -0.14
C ASP A 286 7.41 6.09 1.34
N GLU A 287 7.12 4.97 1.99
CA GLU A 287 6.78 4.89 3.41
C GLU A 287 7.68 3.89 4.13
N LEU A 288 8.18 4.30 5.30
CA LEU A 288 8.92 3.43 6.19
C LEU A 288 7.93 2.72 7.12
N VAL A 289 7.83 1.40 7.01
CA VAL A 289 7.09 0.58 7.98
C VAL A 289 8.04 0.01 9.02
N VAL A 290 7.67 0.19 10.29
CA VAL A 290 8.34 -0.37 11.45
C VAL A 290 7.32 -1.13 12.27
N VAL A 291 7.66 -2.36 12.67
CA VAL A 291 6.87 -3.16 13.61
C VAL A 291 7.69 -3.28 14.88
N SER A 292 7.05 -3.09 16.03
CA SER A 292 7.67 -3.24 17.33
C SER A 292 6.78 -3.99 18.32
N THR A 293 7.41 -4.55 19.35
CA THR A 293 6.71 -5.05 20.53
C THR A 293 6.04 -3.89 21.30
N PRO A 294 5.14 -4.17 22.25
CA PRO A 294 4.55 -3.14 23.12
C PRO A 294 5.59 -2.30 23.87
N GLU A 295 6.72 -2.92 24.23
CA GLU A 295 7.87 -2.29 24.88
C GLU A 295 8.70 -1.41 23.92
N GLY A 296 8.34 -1.38 22.64
CA GLY A 296 8.98 -0.56 21.61
C GLY A 296 10.26 -1.15 21.02
N VAL A 297 10.48 -2.46 21.17
CA VAL A 297 11.59 -3.17 20.50
C VAL A 297 11.20 -3.44 19.06
N ILE A 298 11.99 -2.94 18.11
CA ILE A 298 11.75 -3.13 16.68
C ILE A 298 11.93 -4.61 16.34
N THR A 299 10.89 -5.26 15.84
CA THR A 299 10.94 -6.64 15.35
C THR A 299 11.02 -6.71 13.84
N TYR A 300 10.61 -5.65 13.15
CA TYR A 300 10.75 -5.52 11.70
C TYR A 300 10.90 -4.05 11.26
N ALA A 301 11.68 -3.83 10.20
CA ALA A 301 11.74 -2.55 9.50
C ALA A 301 11.83 -2.80 7.99
N SER A 302 11.01 -2.09 7.22
CA SER A 302 11.04 -2.12 5.74
C SER A 302 12.39 -1.65 5.20
N SER A 303 12.76 -2.12 4.00
CA SER A 303 14.02 -1.75 3.33
C SER A 303 14.16 -0.25 3.07
N THR A 304 13.03 0.46 2.97
CA THR A 304 12.93 1.92 2.84
C THR A 304 13.69 2.67 3.94
N CYS A 305 13.90 2.05 5.11
CA CYS A 305 14.71 2.64 6.19
C CYS A 305 16.13 3.01 5.76
N ARG A 306 16.70 2.31 4.77
CA ARG A 306 18.03 2.62 4.24
C ARG A 306 18.04 3.95 3.50
N THR A 307 17.02 4.20 2.68
CA THR A 307 16.88 5.44 1.92
C THR A 307 16.45 6.60 2.82
N MET A 308 15.53 6.34 3.76
CA MET A 308 14.94 7.38 4.60
C MET A 308 15.74 7.74 5.85
N LEU A 309 16.46 6.79 6.44
CA LEU A 309 17.19 6.98 7.71
C LEU A 309 18.69 6.65 7.59
N GLY A 310 19.15 6.03 6.49
CA GLY A 310 20.53 5.60 6.31
C GLY A 310 20.91 4.32 7.07
N TRP A 311 19.98 3.75 7.84
CA TRP A 311 20.16 2.50 8.59
C TRP A 311 19.69 1.31 7.77
N THR A 312 20.32 0.16 7.90
CA THR A 312 19.79 -1.07 7.30
C THR A 312 18.75 -1.72 8.24
N PRO A 313 17.80 -2.53 7.72
CA PRO A 313 16.86 -3.25 8.58
C PRO A 313 17.54 -4.07 9.68
N GLN A 314 18.67 -4.72 9.37
CA GLN A 314 19.43 -5.53 10.32
C GLN A 314 20.03 -4.72 11.47
N GLN A 315 20.25 -3.41 11.27
CA GLN A 315 20.74 -2.52 12.33
C GLN A 315 19.61 -2.00 13.22
N LEU A 316 18.36 -1.99 12.72
CA LEU A 316 17.18 -1.52 13.44
C LEU A 316 16.53 -2.65 14.24
N VAL A 317 16.40 -3.84 13.66
CA VAL A 317 15.76 -4.99 14.31
C VAL A 317 16.51 -5.39 15.59
N GLY A 318 15.77 -5.61 16.67
CA GLY A 318 16.26 -5.94 18.00
C GLY A 318 16.62 -4.74 18.87
N THR A 319 16.51 -3.51 18.34
CA THR A 319 16.78 -2.28 19.10
C THR A 319 15.49 -1.57 19.50
N SER A 320 15.54 -0.68 20.50
CA SER A 320 14.38 0.14 20.86
C SER A 320 14.19 1.27 19.85
N ALA A 321 12.98 1.45 19.33
CA ALA A 321 12.64 2.53 18.38
C ALA A 321 13.00 3.92 18.92
N THR A 322 12.86 4.13 20.23
CA THR A 322 13.20 5.41 20.90
C THR A 322 14.68 5.77 20.81
N SER A 323 15.56 4.79 20.57
CA SER A 323 17.01 5.02 20.42
C SER A 323 17.31 5.93 19.24
N TYR A 324 16.44 5.94 18.22
CA TYR A 324 16.58 6.77 17.02
C TYR A 324 15.84 8.10 17.12
N PHE A 325 15.21 8.41 18.26
CA PHE A 325 14.66 9.73 18.50
C PHE A 325 15.70 10.62 19.18
N PRO A 326 15.82 11.89 18.77
CA PRO A 326 16.63 12.86 19.50
C PRO A 326 16.07 13.05 20.92
N PRO A 327 16.89 13.47 21.90
CA PRO A 327 16.52 13.47 23.32
C PRO A 327 15.20 14.18 23.65
N VAL A 328 14.92 15.31 22.99
CA VAL A 328 13.68 16.08 23.17
C VAL A 328 12.45 15.28 22.71
N SER A 329 12.56 14.59 21.58
CA SER A 329 11.47 13.81 21.01
C SER A 329 11.22 12.48 21.73
N ARG A 330 12.18 11.99 22.53
CA ARG A 330 11.95 10.83 23.42
C ARG A 330 10.98 11.16 24.56
N ILE A 331 11.04 12.38 25.08
CA ILE A 331 10.18 12.85 26.18
C ILE A 331 8.75 13.04 25.66
N GLU A 332 8.61 13.67 24.48
CA GLU A 332 7.33 13.87 23.79
C GLU A 332 6.65 12.52 23.47
N ASP A 333 7.39 11.53 22.96
CA ASP A 333 6.85 10.19 22.68
C ASP A 333 6.30 9.50 23.93
N THR A 334 7.06 9.55 25.03
CA THR A 334 6.66 8.92 26.29
C THR A 334 5.36 9.54 26.82
N CYS A 335 5.20 10.86 26.68
CA CYS A 335 3.99 11.58 27.05
C CYS A 335 2.80 11.26 26.12
N ASP A 336 3.00 11.26 24.81
CA ASP A 336 1.93 10.98 23.83
C ASP A 336 1.38 9.56 24.00
N ARG A 337 2.25 8.55 24.22
CA ARG A 337 1.82 7.17 24.46
C ARG A 337 1.07 6.99 25.78
N ALA A 338 1.41 7.78 26.81
CA ALA A 338 0.74 7.75 28.10
C ALA A 338 -0.68 8.39 28.05
N VAL A 339 -0.91 9.34 27.14
CA VAL A 339 -2.16 10.09 27.04
C VAL A 339 -3.12 9.50 26.02
N SER A 340 -2.63 9.06 24.86
CA SER A 340 -3.46 8.61 23.72
C SER A 340 -3.48 7.09 23.53
N GLY A 341 -2.67 6.35 24.30
CA GLY A 341 -2.40 4.95 24.03
C GLY A 341 -1.46 4.77 22.82
N PRO A 342 -1.15 3.51 22.45
CA PRO A 342 -0.18 3.19 21.39
C PRO A 342 -0.66 3.49 19.96
N SER A 343 -1.88 4.00 19.76
CA SER A 343 -2.46 4.22 18.42
C SER A 343 -2.73 5.70 18.18
N GLY A 344 -2.36 6.21 17.00
CA GLY A 344 -2.61 7.60 16.61
C GLY A 344 -1.58 8.15 15.62
N ARG A 345 -1.93 9.29 15.01
CA ARG A 345 -1.05 10.03 14.10
C ARG A 345 -0.31 11.13 14.85
N SER A 346 1.01 11.16 14.68
CA SER A 346 1.89 12.12 15.36
C SER A 346 3.03 12.53 14.44
N ARG A 347 3.53 13.76 14.57
CA ARG A 347 4.72 14.21 13.84
C ARG A 347 5.92 14.16 14.76
N ARG A 348 6.99 13.52 14.31
CA ARG A 348 8.17 13.20 15.12
C ARG A 348 9.44 13.51 14.36
N ARG A 349 10.47 13.88 15.11
CA ARG A 349 11.81 14.02 14.58
C ARG A 349 12.59 12.73 14.84
N VAL A 350 13.28 12.23 13.82
CA VAL A 350 14.02 10.96 13.86
C VAL A 350 15.45 11.21 13.39
N ALA A 351 16.41 10.65 14.12
CA ALA A 351 17.82 10.76 13.83
C ALA A 351 18.18 9.97 12.57
N HIS A 352 18.72 10.67 11.58
CA HIS A 352 19.30 10.06 10.40
C HIS A 352 20.78 9.71 10.62
N ARG A 353 21.29 8.71 9.89
CA ARG A 353 22.68 8.25 10.02
C ARG A 353 23.73 9.28 9.64
N ASP A 354 23.40 10.23 8.75
CA ASP A 354 24.30 11.34 8.37
C ASP A 354 24.40 12.44 9.43
N GLY A 355 23.66 12.33 10.53
CA GLY A 355 23.64 13.29 11.64
C GLY A 355 22.64 14.43 11.47
N VAL A 356 21.88 14.48 10.36
CA VAL A 356 20.83 15.48 10.15
C VAL A 356 19.46 14.86 10.41
N ASP A 357 18.83 15.26 11.52
CA ASP A 357 17.50 14.80 11.87
C ASP A 357 16.46 15.10 10.78
N ARG A 358 15.53 14.16 10.57
CA ARG A 358 14.42 14.27 9.62
C ARG A 358 13.08 14.27 10.31
N TRP A 359 12.11 14.92 9.70
CA TRP A 359 10.73 14.96 10.20
C TRP A 359 9.89 13.86 9.56
N PHE A 360 9.19 13.10 10.39
CA PHE A 360 8.27 12.07 9.96
C PHE A 360 6.88 12.31 10.51
N ASP A 361 5.88 12.24 9.64
CA ASP A 361 4.51 11.94 10.06
C ASP A 361 4.43 10.44 10.30
N VAL A 362 4.11 10.04 11.53
CA VAL A 362 4.03 8.64 11.96
C VAL A 362 2.58 8.33 12.29
N ASP A 363 2.01 7.37 11.56
CA ASP A 363 0.72 6.77 11.87
C ASP A 363 0.96 5.42 12.55
N THR A 364 0.63 5.34 13.83
CA THR A 364 0.82 4.14 14.63
C THR A 364 -0.51 3.44 14.86
N LYS A 365 -0.54 2.13 14.56
CA LYS A 365 -1.67 1.25 14.84
C LYS A 365 -1.21 0.07 15.67
N THR A 366 -2.04 -0.29 16.64
CA THR A 366 -1.86 -1.50 17.42
C THR A 366 -2.55 -2.66 16.73
N LEU A 367 -1.83 -3.77 16.54
CA LEU A 367 -2.40 -5.03 16.10
C LEU A 367 -2.52 -5.99 17.28
N ARG A 368 -3.72 -6.57 17.39
CA ARG A 368 -4.09 -7.66 18.31
C ARG A 368 -4.06 -7.25 19.79
N GLU A 369 -5.21 -7.37 20.44
CA GLU A 369 -5.34 -7.27 21.90
C GLU A 369 -5.66 -8.66 22.47
N VAL A 370 -4.91 -9.08 23.50
CA VAL A 370 -5.25 -10.23 24.33
C VAL A 370 -5.46 -9.69 25.73
N ASP A 371 -6.64 -9.91 26.31
CA ASP A 371 -7.04 -9.38 27.63
C ASP A 371 -6.86 -7.85 27.77
N GLY A 372 -7.02 -7.12 26.67
CA GLY A 372 -6.88 -5.65 26.63
C GLY A 372 -5.44 -5.13 26.57
N LEU A 373 -4.45 -6.01 26.42
CA LEU A 373 -3.04 -5.62 26.24
C LEU A 373 -2.61 -5.74 24.76
N PRO A 374 -1.93 -4.71 24.22
CA PRO A 374 -1.41 -4.73 22.86
C PRO A 374 -0.35 -5.83 22.70
N VAL A 375 -0.34 -6.54 21.56
CA VAL A 375 0.66 -7.59 21.28
C VAL A 375 1.68 -7.13 20.24
N GLU A 376 1.27 -6.33 19.25
CA GLU A 376 2.16 -5.75 18.25
C GLU A 376 1.79 -4.29 17.93
N ILE A 377 2.79 -3.47 17.62
CA ILE A 377 2.62 -2.07 17.23
C ILE A 377 3.22 -1.90 15.83
N ILE A 378 2.44 -1.37 14.90
CA ILE A 378 2.91 -0.97 13.57
C ILE A 378 2.96 0.55 13.51
N SER A 379 4.08 1.09 13.05
CA SER A 379 4.23 2.50 12.72
C SER A 379 4.55 2.65 11.24
N VAL A 380 3.73 3.42 10.53
CA VAL A 380 4.00 3.87 9.16
C VAL A 380 4.50 5.30 9.21
N CYS A 381 5.72 5.50 8.75
CA CYS A 381 6.44 6.76 8.82
C CYS A 381 6.61 7.34 7.42
N ARG A 382 6.16 8.58 7.21
CA ARG A 382 6.34 9.35 5.97
C ARG A 382 7.23 10.55 6.22
N ASP A 383 8.26 10.73 5.39
CA ASP A 383 9.16 11.88 5.48
C ASP A 383 8.44 13.17 5.06
N VAL A 384 8.41 14.15 5.96
CA VAL A 384 7.81 15.48 5.77
C VAL A 384 8.83 16.60 5.98
N THR A 385 10.13 16.27 5.93
CA THR A 385 11.23 17.23 6.18
C THR A 385 11.14 18.43 5.24
N ALA A 386 10.90 18.20 3.94
CA ALA A 386 10.76 19.28 2.96
C ALA A 386 9.56 20.20 3.24
N VAL A 387 8.44 19.62 3.70
CA VAL A 387 7.22 20.38 4.03
C VAL A 387 7.46 21.28 5.23
N VAL A 388 8.08 20.75 6.29
CA VAL A 388 8.39 21.52 7.50
C VAL A 388 9.42 22.62 7.21
N ALA A 389 10.45 22.32 6.43
CA ALA A 389 11.46 23.31 6.02
C ALA A 389 10.82 24.49 5.27
N ALA A 390 9.94 24.23 4.30
CA ALA A 390 9.25 25.28 3.55
C ALA A 390 8.35 26.14 4.44
N GLN A 391 7.68 25.55 5.44
CA GLN A 391 6.87 26.29 6.41
C GLN A 391 7.73 27.20 7.31
N HIS A 392 8.88 26.70 7.78
CA HIS A 392 9.81 27.49 8.58
C HIS A 392 10.42 28.63 7.77
N GLU A 393 10.81 28.39 6.52
CA GLU A 393 11.31 29.46 5.63
C GLU A 393 10.27 30.56 5.39
N LEU A 394 9.00 30.18 5.18
CA LEU A 394 7.91 31.13 5.04
C LEU A 394 7.71 31.95 6.32
N ALA A 395 7.67 31.29 7.48
CA ALA A 395 7.51 31.94 8.77
C ALA A 395 8.69 32.89 9.09
N ASP A 396 9.92 32.47 8.80
CA ASP A 396 11.12 33.29 8.95
C ASP A 396 11.10 34.50 8.01
N SER A 397 10.65 34.32 6.77
CA SER A 397 10.48 35.41 5.81
C SER A 397 9.41 36.41 6.27
N GLU A 398 8.27 35.94 6.75
CA GLU A 398 7.21 36.80 7.30
C GLU A 398 7.69 37.57 8.55
N SER A 399 8.44 36.92 9.43
CA SER A 399 8.98 37.56 10.64
C SER A 399 10.04 38.60 10.30
N LYS A 400 10.95 38.32 9.35
CA LYS A 400 11.94 39.29 8.86
C LYS A 400 11.27 40.50 8.23
N PHE A 401 10.24 40.31 7.41
CA PHE A 401 9.47 41.42 6.84
C PHE A 401 8.78 42.26 7.94
N ARG A 402 8.17 41.60 8.93
CA ARG A 402 7.52 42.28 10.06
C ARG A 402 8.50 43.16 10.84
N HIS A 403 9.65 42.64 11.24
CA HIS A 403 10.66 43.46 11.95
C HIS A 403 11.22 44.58 11.08
N ALA A 404 11.54 44.31 9.81
CA ALA A 404 12.05 45.34 8.90
C ALA A 404 11.05 46.48 8.65
N PHE A 405 9.74 46.19 8.69
CA PHE A 405 8.69 47.17 8.47
C PHE A 405 8.30 47.93 9.76
N ASP A 406 8.06 47.20 10.86
CA ASP A 406 7.51 47.77 12.09
C ASP A 406 8.57 48.53 12.91
N ASP A 407 9.83 48.08 12.92
CA ASP A 407 10.92 48.72 13.69
C ASP A 407 11.69 49.79 12.89
N ALA A 408 11.27 50.07 11.65
CA ALA A 408 11.93 51.08 10.83
C ALA A 408 11.78 52.49 11.44
N PRO A 409 12.87 53.28 11.53
CA PRO A 409 12.82 54.64 12.08
C PRO A 409 12.13 55.65 11.13
N ILE A 410 11.80 55.23 9.91
CA ILE A 410 11.09 56.04 8.91
C ILE A 410 9.62 55.60 8.84
N GLY A 411 8.74 56.51 8.45
CA GLY A 411 7.35 56.15 8.21
C GLY A 411 7.25 55.20 7.02
N MET A 412 6.50 54.11 7.17
CA MET A 412 6.21 53.16 6.10
C MET A 412 4.73 52.85 6.04
N ALA A 413 4.19 52.78 4.83
CA ALA A 413 2.82 52.35 4.58
C ALA A 413 2.77 51.42 3.37
N LEU A 414 1.90 50.40 3.45
CA LEU A 414 1.51 49.55 2.34
C LEU A 414 0.07 49.89 1.98
N SER A 415 -0.20 50.19 0.72
CA SER A 415 -1.56 50.49 0.23
C SER A 415 -1.95 49.64 -0.97
N GLY A 416 -3.25 49.42 -1.13
CA GLY A 416 -3.83 48.87 -2.35
C GLY A 416 -3.78 49.88 -3.51
N LEU A 417 -4.10 49.41 -4.72
CA LEU A 417 -4.19 50.25 -5.93
C LEU A 417 -5.35 51.26 -5.86
N ASP A 418 -6.34 51.01 -5.02
CA ASP A 418 -7.46 51.91 -4.72
C ASP A 418 -7.09 52.99 -3.69
N GLY A 419 -5.84 53.00 -3.22
CA GLY A 419 -5.33 53.95 -2.22
C GLY A 419 -5.73 53.63 -0.78
N ARG A 420 -6.36 52.48 -0.49
CA ARG A 420 -6.62 52.05 0.89
C ARG A 420 -5.34 51.60 1.58
N ILE A 421 -5.12 52.03 2.83
CA ILE A 421 -3.94 51.63 3.60
C ILE A 421 -4.18 50.24 4.18
N LEU A 422 -3.36 49.28 3.76
CA LEU A 422 -3.42 47.90 4.21
C LEU A 422 -2.53 47.65 5.43
N ARG A 423 -1.42 48.39 5.53
CA ARG A 423 -0.51 48.32 6.67
C ARG A 423 0.23 49.64 6.88
N VAL A 424 0.55 49.96 8.12
CA VAL A 424 1.33 51.15 8.51
C VAL A 424 2.23 50.81 9.69
N ASN A 425 3.45 51.33 9.71
CA ASN A 425 4.37 51.16 10.84
C ASN A 425 4.18 52.25 11.91
N ALA A 426 4.78 52.03 13.09
CA ALA A 426 4.64 52.94 14.22
C ALA A 426 5.13 54.37 13.91
N ALA A 427 6.23 54.50 13.16
CA ALA A 427 6.82 55.80 12.82
C ALA A 427 5.87 56.67 11.96
N PHE A 428 5.16 56.10 10.99
CA PHE A 428 4.21 56.87 10.17
C PHE A 428 2.98 57.28 10.98
N ALA A 429 2.42 56.37 11.79
CA ALA A 429 1.31 56.68 12.68
C ALA A 429 1.65 57.81 13.67
N GLN A 430 2.84 57.76 14.27
CA GLN A 430 3.38 58.80 15.15
C GLN A 430 3.54 60.15 14.42
N MET A 431 4.06 60.15 13.20
CA MET A 431 4.24 61.37 12.40
C MET A 431 2.91 62.11 12.16
N LEU A 432 1.81 61.36 12.00
CA LEU A 432 0.45 61.90 11.83
C LEU A 432 -0.27 62.21 13.14
N GLY A 433 0.29 61.81 14.29
CA GLY A 433 -0.37 61.90 15.59
C GLY A 433 -1.64 61.05 15.68
N ARG A 434 -1.69 59.93 14.95
CA ARG A 434 -2.84 59.01 14.87
C ARG A 434 -2.43 57.62 15.35
N THR A 435 -3.39 56.81 15.79
CA THR A 435 -3.15 55.40 16.04
C THR A 435 -3.06 54.63 14.71
N ALA A 436 -2.38 53.48 14.70
CA ALA A 436 -2.31 52.64 13.50
C ALA A 436 -3.71 52.26 12.99
N ALA A 437 -4.66 51.96 13.88
CA ALA A 437 -6.05 51.64 13.51
C ALA A 437 -6.78 52.80 12.83
N GLU A 438 -6.57 54.04 13.30
CA GLU A 438 -7.13 55.24 12.65
C GLU A 438 -6.54 55.46 11.26
N VAL A 439 -5.25 55.17 11.06
CA VAL A 439 -4.59 55.30 9.75
C VAL A 439 -5.06 54.21 8.78
N LEU A 440 -5.24 52.98 9.25
CA LEU A 440 -5.77 51.86 8.45
C LEU A 440 -7.22 52.07 8.01
N ALA A 441 -8.00 52.85 8.76
CA ALA A 441 -9.37 53.22 8.38
C ALA A 441 -9.43 54.31 7.30
N CYS A 442 -8.30 54.91 6.94
CA CYS A 442 -8.22 55.97 5.94
C CYS A 442 -7.62 55.48 4.61
N THR A 443 -7.90 56.24 3.56
CA THR A 443 -7.17 56.18 2.29
C THR A 443 -5.99 57.15 2.29
N VAL A 444 -5.01 56.91 1.42
CA VAL A 444 -3.86 57.81 1.23
C VAL A 444 -4.34 59.23 0.85
N ALA A 445 -5.40 59.36 0.06
CA ALA A 445 -5.97 60.64 -0.34
C ALA A 445 -6.60 61.41 0.84
N GLU A 446 -7.27 60.72 1.77
CA GLU A 446 -7.85 61.35 2.97
C GLU A 446 -6.79 61.90 3.91
N LEU A 447 -5.65 61.21 4.02
CA LEU A 447 -4.51 61.68 4.81
C LEU A 447 -3.68 62.76 4.10
N THR A 448 -3.83 62.92 2.78
CA THR A 448 -3.09 63.91 1.99
C THR A 448 -3.82 65.27 2.00
N HIS A 449 -3.07 66.36 2.11
CA HIS A 449 -3.59 67.72 2.07
C HIS A 449 -4.36 67.98 0.76
N PRO A 450 -5.51 68.67 0.77
CA PRO A 450 -6.38 68.84 -0.41
C PRO A 450 -5.65 69.31 -1.68
N ASP A 451 -4.78 70.31 -1.56
CA ASP A 451 -4.00 70.84 -2.68
C ASP A 451 -3.06 69.82 -3.34
N ASP A 452 -2.60 68.83 -2.58
CA ASP A 452 -1.61 67.85 -3.03
C ASP A 452 -2.26 66.55 -3.54
N ARG A 453 -3.59 66.38 -3.37
CA ARG A 453 -4.33 65.15 -3.73
C ARG A 453 -4.34 64.87 -5.23
N ALA A 454 -4.54 65.90 -6.05
CA ALA A 454 -4.63 65.73 -7.50
C ALA A 454 -3.31 65.20 -8.07
N GLN A 455 -2.18 65.73 -7.59
CA GLN A 455 -0.85 65.26 -7.98
C GLN A 455 -0.58 63.83 -7.47
N ASP A 456 -1.00 63.51 -6.26
CA ASP A 456 -0.80 62.18 -5.67
C ASP A 456 -1.58 61.08 -6.41
N VAL A 457 -2.83 61.39 -6.82
CA VAL A 457 -3.64 60.48 -7.65
C VAL A 457 -3.01 60.28 -9.03
N ALA A 458 -2.49 61.34 -9.66
CA ALA A 458 -1.78 61.23 -10.93
C ALA A 458 -0.53 60.33 -10.81
N ASN A 459 0.28 60.53 -9.76
CA ASN A 459 1.46 59.72 -9.49
C ASN A 459 1.11 58.23 -9.26
N LEU A 460 0.01 57.95 -8.57
CA LEU A 460 -0.48 56.59 -8.37
C LEU A 460 -0.94 55.96 -9.70
N GLY A 461 -1.56 56.76 -10.57
CA GLY A 461 -1.94 56.36 -11.93
C GLY A 461 -0.73 55.94 -12.77
N ASP A 462 0.34 56.72 -12.76
CA ASP A 462 1.58 56.44 -13.50
C ASP A 462 2.27 55.16 -13.01
N LEU A 463 2.28 54.91 -11.69
CA LEU A 463 2.76 53.64 -11.12
C LEU A 463 1.91 52.44 -11.55
N SER A 464 0.59 52.61 -11.60
CA SER A 464 -0.35 51.53 -11.94
C SER A 464 -0.34 51.17 -13.43
N THR A 465 0.04 52.10 -14.30
CA THR A 465 0.17 51.88 -15.75
C THR A 465 1.56 51.40 -16.15
N GLY A 466 2.52 51.38 -15.21
CA GLY A 466 3.91 51.00 -15.47
C GLY A 466 4.73 52.08 -16.18
N ALA A 467 4.21 53.30 -16.30
CA ALA A 467 4.93 54.44 -16.88
C ALA A 467 6.15 54.86 -16.03
N ALA A 468 6.16 54.51 -14.74
CA ALA A 468 7.28 54.66 -13.84
C ALA A 468 7.32 53.51 -12.80
N THR A 469 8.52 53.14 -12.36
CA THR A 469 8.75 52.04 -11.39
C THR A 469 8.90 52.52 -9.95
N THR A 470 9.16 53.82 -9.75
CA THR A 470 9.28 54.45 -8.43
C THR A 470 8.95 55.92 -8.56
N HIS A 471 8.16 56.47 -7.63
CA HIS A 471 7.92 57.91 -7.53
C HIS A 471 8.57 58.47 -6.28
N HIS A 472 9.05 59.70 -6.42
CA HIS A 472 9.59 60.50 -5.33
C HIS A 472 8.89 61.85 -5.34
N VAL A 473 8.08 62.11 -4.33
CA VAL A 473 7.26 63.33 -4.24
C VAL A 473 7.36 63.92 -2.85
N VAL A 474 7.41 65.25 -2.77
CA VAL A 474 7.23 65.98 -1.51
C VAL A 474 5.78 66.42 -1.47
N LYS A 475 5.04 65.97 -0.45
CA LYS A 475 3.64 66.33 -0.25
C LYS A 475 3.32 66.55 1.22
N ARG A 476 2.19 67.17 1.52
CA ARG A 476 1.73 67.42 2.87
C ARG A 476 0.72 66.36 3.31
N TYR A 477 0.94 65.76 4.47
CA TYR A 477 -0.04 64.93 5.16
C TYR A 477 -0.77 65.72 6.26
N LEU A 478 -2.01 65.36 6.54
CA LEU A 478 -2.84 65.94 7.60
C LEU A 478 -2.68 65.15 8.90
N ARG A 479 -2.30 65.85 9.96
CA ARG A 479 -2.28 65.30 11.32
C ARG A 479 -3.69 65.18 11.90
N ARG A 480 -3.82 64.48 13.03
CA ARG A 480 -5.09 64.36 13.77
C ARG A 480 -5.68 65.71 14.19
N ASP A 481 -4.84 66.69 14.49
CA ASP A 481 -5.23 68.04 14.90
C ASP A 481 -5.59 68.99 13.73
N GLY A 482 -5.53 68.49 12.49
CA GLY A 482 -5.79 69.26 11.27
C GLY A 482 -4.58 70.04 10.72
N SER A 483 -3.44 70.03 11.42
CA SER A 483 -2.20 70.65 10.90
C SER A 483 -1.57 69.81 9.78
N ALA A 484 -0.82 70.46 8.90
CA ALA A 484 -0.10 69.79 7.82
C ALA A 484 1.34 69.45 8.22
N VAL A 485 1.84 68.28 7.79
CA VAL A 485 3.25 67.88 7.85
C VAL A 485 3.78 67.65 6.44
N ALA A 486 4.82 68.39 6.05
CA ALA A 486 5.53 68.11 4.81
C ALA A 486 6.31 66.79 4.96
N ALA A 487 6.14 65.89 4.01
CA ALA A 487 6.84 64.61 3.98
C ALA A 487 7.34 64.32 2.57
N THR A 488 8.53 63.72 2.53
CA THR A 488 9.09 63.15 1.32
C THR A 488 8.63 61.70 1.23
N VAL A 489 7.97 61.35 0.13
CA VAL A 489 7.35 60.05 -0.09
C VAL A 489 8.02 59.39 -1.29
N ARG A 490 8.68 58.27 -1.02
CA ARG A 490 9.19 57.38 -2.06
C ARG A 490 8.28 56.16 -2.14
N ALA A 491 7.51 56.07 -3.22
CA ALA A 491 6.57 54.97 -3.46
C ALA A 491 7.11 54.02 -4.54
N SER A 492 7.06 52.72 -4.28
CA SER A 492 7.45 51.66 -5.21
C SER A 492 6.36 50.61 -5.32
N MET A 493 6.21 50.02 -6.50
CA MET A 493 5.24 48.96 -6.76
C MET A 493 5.77 47.58 -6.35
N ILE A 494 4.91 46.77 -5.73
CA ILE A 494 5.16 45.35 -5.44
C ILE A 494 4.14 44.51 -6.23
N ASN A 495 4.67 43.56 -7.00
CA ASN A 495 3.87 42.61 -7.76
C ASN A 495 3.44 41.42 -6.88
N ASP A 496 2.29 40.83 -7.18
CA ASP A 496 1.90 39.54 -6.60
C ASP A 496 2.79 38.40 -7.11
N ARG A 497 2.61 37.21 -6.52
CA ARG A 497 3.29 35.96 -6.90
C ARG A 497 3.08 35.51 -8.35
N HIS A 498 2.15 36.14 -9.10
CA HIS A 498 1.89 35.86 -10.51
C HIS A 498 2.37 37.00 -11.43
N GLY A 499 3.15 37.96 -10.90
CA GLY A 499 3.70 39.08 -11.65
C GLY A 499 2.69 40.18 -11.97
N ARG A 500 1.52 40.21 -11.33
CA ARG A 500 0.50 41.25 -11.51
C ARG A 500 0.66 42.34 -10.46
N LEU A 501 0.35 43.58 -10.81
CA LEU A 501 0.41 44.73 -9.90
C LEU A 501 -0.54 44.51 -8.72
N ALA A 502 -0.03 44.56 -7.49
CA ALA A 502 -0.80 44.20 -6.30
C ALA A 502 -0.81 45.27 -5.20
N TYR A 503 0.35 45.84 -4.87
CA TYR A 503 0.48 46.77 -3.74
C TYR A 503 1.49 47.89 -4.02
N VAL A 504 1.35 48.99 -3.28
CA VAL A 504 2.31 50.11 -3.25
C VAL A 504 2.95 50.14 -1.87
N ILE A 505 4.28 50.10 -1.80
CA ILE A 505 5.02 50.39 -0.57
C ILE A 505 5.56 51.82 -0.61
N ALA A 506 5.28 52.60 0.42
CA ALA A 506 5.71 53.99 0.55
C ALA A 506 6.68 54.13 1.74
N HIS A 507 7.85 54.69 1.48
CA HIS A 507 8.79 55.16 2.49
C HIS A 507 8.59 56.67 2.66
N ILE A 508 8.40 57.10 3.89
CA ILE A 508 7.89 58.42 4.24
C ILE A 508 8.79 59.03 5.31
N THR A 509 9.45 60.13 4.96
CA THR A 509 10.29 60.89 5.89
C THR A 509 9.76 62.29 6.04
N ALA A 510 9.72 62.82 7.26
CA ALA A 510 9.38 64.21 7.49
C ALA A 510 10.38 65.12 6.76
N SER A 511 9.88 66.13 6.06
CA SER A 511 10.70 67.09 5.33
C SER A 511 10.52 68.48 5.94
N ALA A 512 11.54 69.34 5.83
CA ALA A 512 11.36 70.75 6.14
C ALA A 512 10.31 71.34 5.18
N PRO A 513 9.43 72.23 5.64
CA PRO A 513 8.49 72.90 4.75
C PRO A 513 9.28 73.58 3.63
N PRO A 514 8.84 73.48 2.36
CA PRO A 514 9.50 74.21 1.28
C PRO A 514 9.53 75.70 1.63
N PRO A 515 10.62 76.43 1.32
CA PRO A 515 10.69 77.85 1.58
C PRO A 515 9.50 78.54 0.92
N ALA A 516 8.81 79.41 1.67
CA ALA A 516 7.68 80.18 1.14
C ALA A 516 8.17 81.02 -0.06
N ALA A 517 7.51 80.85 -1.20
CA ALA A 517 7.79 81.60 -2.43
C ALA A 517 7.33 83.05 -2.31
#